data_AF-A0A4Y2CUT3-F1
#
_entry.id   AF-A0A4Y2CUT3-F1
#
_cell.length_a   1.000
_cell.length_b   1.000
_cell.length_c   1.000
_cell.angle_alpha   90.00
_cell.angle_beta   90.00
_cell.angle_gamma   90.00
#
_symmetry.space_group_name_H-M   'P 1'
#
loop_
_entity.id
_entity.type
_entity.pdbx_description
1 polymer ?
#
loop_
_entity_poly.entity_id
_entity_poly.type
_entity_poly.pdbx_seq_one_letter_code
_entity_poly.pdbx_strand_id
1 'polypeptide(L)'
;MLQFASSDSSAESEIARAESMSRRNHLHDEMRWRAVGTLQAGARQSAVARELNVHRSVNHRLWSQCQRDQNASRRRGSGPRRITTTADDRYLLQCARRRRTLTSRQLASQLSAAAGRPISRRTVSRRLHE
;
A
#
# COMPACT_ATOMS: atom_id res chain seq x y z
N MET A 1 -43.15 -13.84 21.02
CA MET A 1 -42.27 -14.28 19.92
C MET A 1 -41.14 -13.28 19.77
N LEU A 2 -39.92 -13.79 19.88
CA LEU A 2 -38.60 -13.26 19.48
C LEU A 2 -38.21 -11.81 19.83
N GLN A 3 -37.40 -11.71 20.89
CA GLN A 3 -36.42 -10.64 21.11
C GLN A 3 -35.35 -10.71 20.01
N PHE A 4 -35.09 -9.60 19.31
CA PHE A 4 -33.96 -9.51 18.39
C PHE A 4 -32.69 -9.16 19.17
N ALA A 5 -31.72 -10.08 19.10
CA ALA A 5 -30.41 -9.97 19.75
C ALA A 5 -29.56 -8.86 19.12
N SER A 6 -29.20 -7.85 19.92
CA SER A 6 -28.10 -6.94 19.63
C SER A 6 -26.77 -7.69 19.81
N SER A 7 -26.18 -8.22 18.74
CA SER A 7 -24.86 -8.87 18.81
C SER A 7 -23.85 -8.49 17.72
N ASP A 8 -24.19 -7.69 16.71
CA ASP A 8 -23.24 -7.39 15.61
C ASP A 8 -22.29 -6.20 15.85
N SER A 9 -22.56 -5.35 16.84
CA SER A 9 -21.73 -4.15 17.09
C SER A 9 -20.31 -4.49 17.59
N SER A 10 -20.13 -5.64 18.25
CA SER A 10 -18.83 -6.02 18.84
C SER A 10 -17.83 -6.51 17.79
N ALA A 11 -18.30 -7.26 16.78
CA ALA A 11 -17.43 -7.81 15.73
C ALA A 11 -16.93 -6.72 14.77
N GLU A 12 -17.78 -5.76 14.39
CA GLU A 12 -17.37 -4.61 13.59
C GLU A 12 -16.36 -3.72 14.34
N SER A 13 -16.56 -3.55 15.65
CA SER A 13 -15.65 -2.80 16.53
C SER A 13 -14.28 -3.47 16.67
N GLU A 14 -14.22 -4.80 16.66
CA GLU A 14 -12.98 -5.57 16.71
C GLU A 14 -12.20 -5.55 15.39
N ILE A 15 -12.90 -5.58 14.25
CA ILE A 15 -12.29 -5.42 12.91
C ILE A 15 -11.71 -4.02 12.75
N ALA A 16 -12.43 -2.98 13.18
CA ALA A 16 -11.93 -1.60 13.19
C ALA A 16 -10.74 -1.42 14.15
N ARG A 17 -10.77 -2.08 15.32
CA ARG A 17 -9.63 -2.09 16.27
C ARG A 17 -8.41 -2.82 15.73
N ALA A 18 -8.59 -3.94 15.03
CA ALA A 18 -7.50 -4.67 14.39
C ALA A 18 -6.83 -3.85 13.27
N GLU A 19 -7.62 -3.10 12.48
CA GLU A 19 -7.07 -2.15 11.50
C GLU A 19 -6.35 -0.96 12.17
N SER A 20 -6.83 -0.52 13.35
CA SER A 20 -6.22 0.58 14.12
C SER A 20 -4.81 0.26 14.63
N MET A 21 -4.51 -1.02 14.91
CA MET A 21 -3.23 -1.42 15.50
C MET A 21 -2.06 -1.46 14.48
N SER A 22 -2.34 -1.49 13.17
CA SER A 22 -1.30 -1.73 12.17
C SER A 22 -0.54 -0.47 11.69
N ARG A 23 -0.99 0.76 12.00
CA ARG A 23 -0.39 1.98 11.40
C ARG A 23 -0.31 3.17 12.36
N ARG A 24 0.60 3.10 13.32
CA ARG A 24 0.78 4.09 14.41
C ARG A 24 1.10 5.55 13.99
N ASN A 25 1.22 5.87 12.70
CA ASN A 25 1.69 7.18 12.21
C ASN A 25 0.79 7.84 11.14
N HIS A 26 -0.47 7.44 10.99
CA HIS A 26 -1.34 7.95 9.92
C HIS A 26 -2.68 8.49 10.44
N LEU A 27 -3.11 9.62 9.87
CA LEU A 27 -4.45 10.16 10.11
C LEU A 27 -5.51 9.17 9.59
N HIS A 28 -6.55 8.94 10.40
CA HIS A 28 -7.66 8.05 10.07
C HIS A 28 -8.42 8.56 8.84
N ASP A 29 -8.94 7.67 8.00
CA ASP A 29 -9.60 8.07 6.75
C ASP A 29 -10.87 8.88 7.01
N GLU A 30 -11.60 8.60 8.10
CA GLU A 30 -12.72 9.42 8.56
C GLU A 30 -12.31 10.88 8.84
N MET A 31 -11.23 11.08 9.61
CA MET A 31 -10.70 12.40 9.91
C MET A 31 -10.21 13.12 8.65
N ARG A 32 -9.71 12.37 7.66
CA ARG A 32 -9.29 12.93 6.36
C ARG A 32 -10.49 13.43 5.57
N TRP A 33 -11.58 12.66 5.49
CA TRP A 33 -12.81 13.09 4.81
C TRP A 33 -13.45 14.31 5.49
N ARG A 34 -13.50 14.31 6.83
CA ARG A 34 -13.98 15.47 7.61
C ARG A 34 -13.12 16.72 7.39
N ALA A 35 -11.79 16.58 7.38
CA ALA A 35 -10.88 17.69 7.08
C ALA A 35 -11.11 18.26 5.67
N VAL A 36 -11.29 17.39 4.69
CA VAL A 36 -11.45 17.81 3.29
C VAL A 36 -12.80 18.48 3.07
N GLY A 37 -13.89 17.94 3.63
CA GLY A 37 -15.21 18.54 3.53
C GLY A 37 -15.28 19.93 4.17
N THR A 38 -14.65 20.11 5.34
CA THR A 38 -14.57 21.42 6.00
C THR A 38 -13.71 22.42 5.22
N LEU A 39 -12.61 21.98 4.63
CA LEU A 39 -11.77 22.84 3.76
C LEU A 39 -12.48 23.22 2.45
N GLN A 40 -13.25 22.31 1.87
CA GLN A 40 -14.07 22.59 0.68
C GLN A 40 -15.21 23.57 0.98
N ALA A 41 -15.76 23.55 2.20
CA ALA A 41 -16.73 24.54 2.67
C ALA A 41 -16.11 25.93 2.98
N GLY A 42 -14.81 26.13 2.69
CA GLY A 42 -14.13 27.42 2.84
C GLY A 42 -13.50 27.65 4.23
N ALA A 43 -13.45 26.63 5.10
CA ALA A 43 -12.83 26.79 6.41
C ALA A 43 -11.32 27.04 6.31
N ARG A 44 -10.78 27.82 7.25
CA ARG A 44 -9.33 28.06 7.34
C ARG A 44 -8.61 26.78 7.77
N GLN A 45 -7.51 26.41 7.10
CA GLN A 45 -6.69 25.23 7.44
C GLN A 45 -6.25 25.18 8.91
N SER A 46 -6.02 26.33 9.54
CA SER A 46 -5.65 26.41 10.96
C SER A 46 -6.82 26.15 11.91
N ALA A 47 -8.06 26.39 11.49
CA ALA A 47 -9.25 26.04 12.26
C ALA A 47 -9.47 24.52 12.21
N VAL A 48 -9.41 23.94 11.01
CA VAL A 48 -9.56 22.49 10.78
C VAL A 48 -8.47 21.69 11.52
N ALA A 49 -7.23 22.20 11.56
CA ALA A 49 -6.15 21.55 12.31
C ALA A 49 -6.41 21.54 13.83
N ARG A 50 -6.98 22.62 14.38
CA ARG A 50 -7.35 22.70 15.80
C ARG A 50 -8.54 21.81 16.13
N GLU A 51 -9.56 21.80 15.29
CA GLU A 51 -10.76 20.97 15.44
C GLU A 51 -10.41 19.47 15.47
N LEU A 52 -9.50 19.07 14.58
CA LEU A 52 -9.08 17.67 14.47
C LEU A 52 -7.91 17.30 15.40
N ASN A 53 -7.44 18.24 16.22
CA ASN A 53 -6.25 18.08 17.08
C ASN A 53 -5.04 17.48 16.33
N VAL A 54 -4.83 17.93 15.09
CA VAL A 54 -3.71 17.48 14.24
C VAL A 54 -2.73 18.61 14.00
N HIS A 55 -1.46 18.26 13.85
CA HIS A 55 -0.45 19.25 13.50
C HIS A 55 -0.74 19.90 12.13
N ARG A 56 -0.52 21.22 12.02
CA ARG A 56 -0.81 21.99 10.80
C ARG A 56 -0.16 21.41 9.54
N SER A 57 1.03 20.81 9.67
CA SER A 57 1.72 20.17 8.54
C SER A 57 0.98 18.94 7.99
N VAL A 58 0.26 18.20 8.85
CA VAL A 58 -0.55 17.04 8.43
C VAL A 58 -1.72 17.53 7.59
N ASN A 59 -2.42 18.57 8.06
CA ASN A 59 -3.56 19.15 7.34
C ASN A 59 -3.14 19.79 6.01
N HIS A 60 -2.02 20.52 6.00
CA HIS A 60 -1.48 21.09 4.76
C HIS A 60 -1.14 20.00 3.73
N ARG A 61 -0.44 18.93 4.14
CA ARG A 61 -0.10 17.81 3.24
C ARG A 61 -1.35 17.12 2.71
N LEU A 62 -2.37 16.93 3.56
CA LEU A 62 -3.65 16.36 3.17
C LEU A 62 -4.33 17.24 2.12
N TRP A 63 -4.47 18.54 2.37
CA TRP A 63 -5.11 19.47 1.43
C TRP A 63 -4.37 19.56 0.09
N SER A 64 -3.03 19.63 0.12
CA SER A 64 -2.24 19.59 -1.11
C SER A 64 -2.39 18.28 -1.88
N GLN A 65 -2.57 17.15 -1.18
CA GLN A 65 -2.83 15.86 -1.81
C GLN A 65 -4.22 15.85 -2.48
N CYS A 66 -5.25 16.31 -1.77
CA CYS A 66 -6.62 16.34 -2.29
C CYS A 66 -6.76 17.25 -3.51
N GLN A 67 -6.09 18.39 -3.55
CA GLN A 67 -6.09 19.26 -4.73
C GLN A 67 -5.45 18.60 -5.95
N ARG A 68 -4.39 17.81 -5.76
CA ARG A 68 -3.72 17.11 -6.86
C ARG A 68 -4.50 15.90 -7.36
N ASP A 69 -5.13 15.17 -6.44
CA ASP A 69 -5.61 13.81 -6.71
C ASP A 69 -7.15 13.72 -6.71
N GLN A 70 -7.85 14.81 -6.37
CA GLN A 70 -9.29 14.88 -6.11
C GLN A 70 -9.78 13.81 -5.13
N ASN A 71 -8.91 13.34 -4.25
CA ASN A 71 -9.18 12.22 -3.37
C ASN A 71 -8.58 12.46 -1.98
N ALA A 72 -9.39 12.25 -0.95
CA ALA A 72 -8.98 12.32 0.44
C ALA A 72 -8.40 11.01 0.95
N SER A 73 -8.69 9.89 0.28
CA SER A 73 -8.24 8.57 0.74
C SER A 73 -6.73 8.40 0.59
N ARG A 74 -6.20 7.47 1.38
CA ARG A 74 -4.78 7.13 1.33
C ARG A 74 -4.45 6.49 -0.02
N ARG A 75 -3.41 6.99 -0.68
CA ARG A 75 -2.79 6.26 -1.80
C ARG A 75 -2.16 4.98 -1.25
N ARG A 76 -2.52 3.83 -1.81
CA ARG A 76 -1.71 2.62 -1.64
C ARG A 76 -0.35 2.92 -2.26
N GLY A 77 0.71 2.74 -1.47
CA GLY A 77 2.06 2.86 -2.00
C GLY A 77 2.23 1.83 -3.11
N SER A 78 2.58 2.28 -4.31
CA SER A 78 3.11 1.39 -5.32
C SER A 78 4.38 0.79 -4.72
N GLY A 79 4.40 -0.53 -4.55
CA GLY A 79 5.58 -1.22 -4.05
C GLY A 79 6.82 -0.91 -4.91
N PRO A 80 8.01 -1.31 -4.45
CA PRO A 80 9.25 -1.10 -5.21
C PRO A 80 9.09 -1.53 -6.67
N ARG A 81 9.56 -0.71 -7.60
CA ARG A 81 9.47 -1.01 -9.04
C ARG A 81 10.09 -2.38 -9.31
N ARG A 82 9.30 -3.29 -9.89
CA ARG A 82 9.76 -4.63 -10.28
C ARG A 82 10.66 -4.49 -11.51
N ILE A 83 11.91 -4.98 -11.39
CA ILE A 83 12.85 -5.04 -12.53
C ILE A 83 12.46 -6.18 -13.49
N THR A 84 11.93 -7.28 -12.94
CA THR A 84 11.42 -8.42 -13.71
C THR A 84 9.96 -8.22 -14.09
N THR A 85 9.61 -8.71 -15.27
CA THR A 85 8.25 -8.79 -15.78
C THR A 85 7.62 -10.12 -15.43
N THR A 86 6.30 -10.24 -15.56
CA THR A 86 5.58 -11.51 -15.38
C THR A 86 6.03 -12.60 -16.37
N ALA A 87 6.54 -12.21 -17.54
CA ALA A 87 7.11 -13.15 -18.51
C ALA A 87 8.45 -13.73 -18.03
N ASP A 88 9.31 -12.87 -17.47
CA ASP A 88 10.58 -13.28 -16.86
C ASP A 88 10.34 -14.26 -15.69
N ASP A 89 9.37 -13.95 -14.83
CA ASP A 89 9.04 -14.78 -13.67
C ASP A 89 8.58 -16.19 -14.12
N ARG A 90 7.75 -16.27 -15.17
CA ARG A 90 7.35 -17.56 -15.78
C ARG A 90 8.53 -18.32 -16.38
N TYR A 91 9.43 -17.63 -17.08
CA TYR A 91 10.63 -18.24 -17.63
C TYR A 91 11.52 -18.82 -16.52
N LEU A 92 11.71 -18.08 -15.41
CA LEU A 92 12.49 -18.52 -14.26
C LEU A 92 11.89 -19.80 -13.63
N LEU A 93 10.58 -19.83 -13.41
CA LEU A 93 9.88 -21.01 -12.88
C LEU A 93 10.03 -22.23 -13.80
N GLN A 94 9.91 -22.03 -15.12
CA GLN A 94 10.08 -23.10 -16.10
C GLN A 94 11.51 -23.62 -16.14
N CYS A 95 12.51 -22.73 -16.14
CA CYS A 95 13.91 -23.09 -16.09
C CYS A 95 14.28 -23.82 -14.80
N ALA A 96 13.79 -23.36 -13.64
CA ALA A 96 14.03 -24.02 -12.36
C ALA A 96 13.43 -25.44 -12.32
N ARG A 97 12.25 -25.65 -12.93
CA ARG A 97 11.62 -26.97 -13.03
C ARG A 97 12.38 -27.92 -13.95
N ARG A 98 12.80 -27.44 -15.14
CA ARG A 98 13.49 -28.25 -16.16
C ARG A 98 14.95 -28.54 -15.84
N ARG A 99 15.64 -27.57 -15.22
CA ARG A 99 17.09 -27.61 -14.97
C ARG A 99 17.36 -27.34 -13.49
N ARG A 100 17.03 -28.33 -12.66
CA ARG A 100 17.10 -28.23 -11.18
C ARG A 100 18.50 -27.96 -10.63
N THR A 101 19.55 -28.20 -11.43
CA THR A 101 20.95 -27.97 -11.06
C THR A 101 21.43 -26.54 -11.31
N LEU A 102 20.66 -25.70 -12.01
CA LEU A 102 21.07 -24.32 -12.28
C LEU A 102 21.00 -23.45 -11.04
N THR A 103 22.09 -22.72 -10.79
CA THR A 103 22.16 -21.74 -9.71
C THR A 103 21.41 -20.46 -10.07
N SER A 104 20.91 -19.74 -9.06
CA SER A 104 20.26 -18.43 -9.27
C SER A 104 21.19 -17.40 -9.92
N ARG A 105 22.51 -17.56 -9.81
CA ARG A 105 23.50 -16.68 -10.48
C ARG A 105 23.53 -16.97 -11.99
N GLN A 106 23.56 -18.24 -12.38
CA GLN A 106 23.50 -18.63 -13.80
C GLN A 106 22.18 -18.19 -14.45
N LEU A 107 21.06 -18.38 -13.76
CA LEU A 107 19.74 -17.92 -14.23
C LEU A 107 19.69 -16.40 -14.36
N ALA A 108 20.28 -15.66 -13.41
CA ALA A 108 20.37 -14.21 -13.49
C ALA A 108 21.18 -13.74 -14.70
N SER A 109 22.34 -14.36 -14.97
CA SER A 109 23.16 -14.04 -16.14
C SER A 109 22.43 -14.31 -17.46
N GLN A 110 21.75 -15.46 -17.58
CA GLN A 110 20.98 -15.81 -18.78
C GLN A 110 19.82 -14.84 -19.03
N LEU A 111 19.04 -14.56 -17.98
CA LEU A 111 17.91 -13.66 -18.08
C LEU A 111 18.36 -12.21 -18.33
N SER A 112 19.47 -11.78 -17.72
CA SER A 112 20.03 -10.45 -17.94
C SER A 112 20.51 -10.27 -19.38
N ALA A 113 21.18 -11.28 -19.95
CA ALA A 113 21.61 -11.27 -21.34
C ALA A 113 20.42 -11.27 -22.32
N ALA A 114 19.39 -12.06 -22.06
CA ALA A 114 18.20 -12.14 -22.91
C ALA A 114 17.33 -10.87 -22.83
N ALA A 115 17.15 -10.31 -21.63
CA ALA A 115 16.27 -9.16 -21.40
C ALA A 115 16.96 -7.80 -21.58
N GLY A 116 18.28 -7.78 -21.85
CA GLY A 116 19.07 -6.55 -22.03
C GLY A 116 19.11 -5.63 -20.82
N ARG A 117 18.82 -6.15 -19.61
CA ARG A 117 18.75 -5.37 -18.37
C ARG A 117 19.51 -6.08 -17.25
N PRO A 118 20.20 -5.36 -16.35
CA PRO A 118 20.93 -5.98 -15.25
C PRO A 118 19.95 -6.61 -14.24
N ILE A 119 20.04 -7.92 -14.06
CA ILE A 119 19.22 -8.68 -13.09
C ILE A 119 20.13 -9.34 -12.07
N SER A 120 19.90 -9.06 -10.79
CA SER A 120 20.73 -9.60 -9.72
C SER A 120 20.32 -11.03 -9.34
N ARG A 121 21.29 -11.82 -8.82
CA ARG A 121 21.02 -13.12 -8.17
C ARG A 121 19.92 -13.02 -7.11
N ARG A 122 19.91 -11.94 -6.33
CA ARG A 122 18.95 -11.72 -5.23
C ARG A 122 17.54 -11.45 -5.75
N THR A 123 17.41 -10.87 -6.95
CA THR A 123 16.13 -10.70 -7.63
C THR A 123 15.59 -12.05 -8.08
N VAL A 124 16.40 -12.85 -8.77
CA VAL A 124 16.00 -14.21 -9.21
C VAL A 124 15.65 -15.11 -8.03
N SER A 125 16.47 -15.13 -6.98
CA SER A 125 16.19 -15.94 -5.80
C SER A 125 14.86 -15.54 -5.14
N ARG A 126 14.55 -14.25 -5.02
CA ARG A 126 13.24 -13.80 -4.54
C ARG A 126 12.09 -14.33 -5.41
N ARG A 127 12.23 -14.33 -6.73
CA ARG A 127 11.19 -14.83 -7.66
C ARG A 127 10.99 -16.34 -7.61
N LEU A 128 12.01 -17.10 -7.25
CA LEU A 128 11.89 -18.55 -7.11
C LEU A 128 11.28 -18.97 -5.76
N HIS A 129 11.18 -18.06 -4.80
CA HIS A 129 10.63 -18.29 -3.46
C HIS A 129 9.36 -17.46 -3.16
N GLU A 130 8.86 -16.68 -4.12
CA GLU A 130 7.53 -16.03 -4.08
C GLU A 130 6.44 -17.05 -4.40
#